data_AF-A0A4P7AHS9-F1
#
_entry.id   AF-A0A4P7AHS9-F1
#
_cell.length_a   1.000
_cell.length_b   1.000
_cell.length_c   1.000
_cell.angle_alpha   90.00
_cell.angle_beta   90.00
_cell.angle_gamma   90.00
#
_symmetry.space_group_name_H-M   'P 1'
#
loop_
_entity.id
_entity.type
_entity.pdbx_description
1 polymer ?
#
loop_
_entity_poly.entity_id
_entity_poly.type
_entity_poly.pdbx_seq_one_letter_code
_entity_poly.pdbx_strand_id
1 'polypeptide(L)'
;MAKEHEMKTLFHLLGENKTETLSKSKINEICINILNDFKTILIDPKIALKINALCLQLYKIEFKQVLIDANIDLDEIEQYSDNQAVWVELLTIIFLAINNLYENKELLEYENVAKNIIKNIKLLDKSLKLRINLYY
;
A
#
# COMPACT_ATOMS: atom_id res chain seq x y z
N MET A 1 49.29 -16.07 -27.80
CA MET A 1 48.18 -17.00 -27.53
C MET A 1 47.72 -16.74 -26.08
N ALA A 2 46.93 -15.68 -25.89
CA ALA A 2 45.48 -15.75 -25.60
C ALA A 2 45.22 -16.52 -24.29
N LYS A 3 45.64 -15.97 -23.14
CA LYS A 3 44.78 -15.20 -22.19
C LYS A 3 43.42 -15.87 -21.95
N GLU A 4 43.36 -16.69 -20.90
CA GLU A 4 42.15 -17.21 -20.23
C GLU A 4 41.33 -16.05 -19.62
N HIS A 5 40.76 -15.21 -20.47
CA HIS A 5 39.89 -14.13 -20.04
C HIS A 5 38.47 -14.37 -20.58
N GLU A 6 37.53 -14.37 -19.65
CA GLU A 6 36.10 -14.12 -19.84
C GLU A 6 35.21 -15.28 -20.31
N MET A 7 35.09 -16.31 -19.45
CA MET A 7 33.74 -16.81 -19.12
C MET A 7 33.16 -16.00 -17.95
N LYS A 8 32.98 -14.69 -18.15
CA LYS A 8 32.04 -13.92 -17.33
C LYS A 8 30.66 -14.25 -17.87
N THR A 9 30.03 -15.25 -17.27
CA THR A 9 28.63 -15.60 -17.53
C THR A 9 27.74 -14.34 -17.53
N LEU A 10 26.78 -14.31 -18.45
CA LEU A 10 25.75 -13.26 -18.65
C LEU A 10 25.04 -12.81 -17.34
N PHE A 11 25.14 -13.59 -16.26
CA PHE A 11 24.69 -13.24 -14.91
C PHE A 11 25.36 -11.99 -14.32
N HIS A 12 26.57 -11.63 -14.73
CA HIS A 12 27.22 -10.39 -14.23
C HIS A 12 26.73 -9.13 -14.97
N LEU A 13 26.13 -9.29 -16.16
CA LEU A 13 25.54 -8.23 -16.98
C LEU A 13 24.03 -8.04 -16.73
N LEU A 14 23.34 -9.10 -16.27
CA LEU A 14 22.08 -8.97 -15.54
C LEU A 14 22.42 -8.47 -14.14
N GLY A 15 22.96 -7.25 -14.11
CA GLY A 15 23.54 -6.61 -12.95
C GLY A 15 22.70 -6.90 -11.72
N GLU A 16 23.39 -6.96 -10.58
CA GLU A 16 22.78 -6.87 -9.27
C GLU A 16 21.73 -5.74 -9.28
N ASN A 17 20.51 -6.06 -9.73
CA ASN A 17 19.30 -5.42 -9.28
C ASN A 17 19.26 -5.90 -7.84
N LYS A 18 20.09 -5.28 -7.00
CA LYS A 18 19.73 -4.96 -5.64
C LYS A 18 18.43 -4.20 -5.82
N THR A 19 17.32 -4.92 -5.99
CA THR A 19 16.03 -4.45 -5.59
C THR A 19 16.29 -4.01 -4.17
N GLU A 20 16.42 -2.69 -3.97
CA GLU A 20 16.47 -2.08 -2.67
C GLU A 20 15.23 -2.60 -1.95
N THR A 21 15.44 -3.67 -1.21
CA THR A 21 14.40 -4.35 -0.48
C THR A 21 14.38 -3.57 0.80
N LEU A 22 13.38 -2.70 0.91
CA LEU A 22 13.13 -1.94 2.14
C LEU A 22 13.24 -2.90 3.32
N SER A 23 13.97 -2.49 4.35
CA SER A 23 14.07 -3.30 5.56
C SER A 23 12.68 -3.46 6.17
N LYS A 24 12.44 -4.56 6.88
CA LYS A 24 11.16 -4.81 7.56
C LYS A 24 10.75 -3.64 8.47
N SER A 25 11.71 -3.07 9.21
CA SER A 25 11.50 -1.88 10.02
C SER A 25 11.02 -0.69 9.19
N LYS A 26 11.59 -0.47 7.99
CA LYS A 26 11.20 0.63 7.13
C LYS A 26 9.83 0.41 6.48
N ILE A 27 9.52 -0.83 6.11
CA ILE A 27 8.18 -1.21 5.64
C ILE A 27 7.15 -0.87 6.71
N ASN A 28 7.37 -1.32 7.95
CA ASN A 28 6.44 -1.07 9.06
C ASN A 28 6.28 0.42 9.35
N GLU A 29 7.37 1.21 9.33
CA GLU A 29 7.30 2.67 9.48
C GLU A 29 6.42 3.31 8.40
N ILE A 30 6.61 2.94 7.13
CA ILE A 30 5.80 3.47 6.02
C ILE A 30 4.33 3.05 6.16
N CYS A 31 4.09 1.79 6.52
CA CYS A 31 2.77 1.26 6.78
C CYS A 31 2.03 2.05 7.88
N ILE A 32 2.71 2.33 9.01
CA ILE A 32 2.16 3.15 10.10
C ILE A 32 1.88 4.58 9.63
N ASN A 33 2.78 5.18 8.86
CA ASN A 33 2.56 6.53 8.31
C ASN A 33 1.33 6.59 7.40
N ILE A 34 1.15 5.60 6.51
CA ILE A 34 -0.05 5.49 5.66
C ILE A 34 -1.32 5.45 6.50
N LEU A 35 -1.30 4.75 7.62
CA LEU A 35 -2.47 4.65 8.48
C LEU A 35 -2.78 5.92 9.24
N ASN A 36 -1.76 6.61 9.75
CA ASN A 36 -1.97 7.89 10.42
C ASN A 36 -2.55 8.92 9.44
N ASP A 37 -2.04 8.94 8.21
CA ASP A 37 -2.58 9.76 7.12
C ASP A 37 -4.02 9.35 6.78
N PHE A 38 -4.29 8.04 6.69
CA PHE A 38 -5.63 7.52 6.38
C PHE A 38 -6.64 7.80 7.51
N LYS A 39 -6.24 7.67 8.78
CA LYS A 39 -7.04 8.06 9.95
C LYS A 39 -7.39 9.55 9.90
N THR A 40 -6.46 10.40 9.47
CA THR A 40 -6.70 11.84 9.29
C THR A 40 -7.81 12.12 8.28
N ILE A 41 -7.84 11.35 7.18
CA ILE A 41 -8.91 11.44 6.17
C ILE A 41 -10.24 10.88 6.71
N LEU A 42 -10.20 9.76 7.43
CA LEU A 42 -11.39 9.09 7.97
C LEU A 42 -12.10 9.85 9.09
N ILE A 43 -11.46 10.84 9.72
CA ILE A 43 -12.11 11.72 10.69
C ILE A 43 -13.25 12.51 10.03
N ASP A 44 -13.17 12.80 8.73
CA ASP A 44 -14.29 13.43 8.01
C ASP A 44 -15.42 12.41 7.76
N PRO A 45 -16.60 12.59 8.38
CA PRO A 45 -17.72 11.66 8.23
C PRO A 45 -18.22 11.58 6.78
N LYS A 46 -18.08 12.64 5.97
CA LYS A 46 -18.47 12.61 4.56
C LYS A 46 -17.56 11.68 3.77
N ILE A 47 -16.25 11.72 4.03
CA ILE A 47 -15.30 10.84 3.36
C ILE A 47 -15.46 9.41 3.84
N ALA A 48 -15.64 9.19 5.16
CA ALA A 48 -15.91 7.86 5.70
C ALA A 48 -17.16 7.21 5.05
N LEU A 49 -18.23 7.98 4.85
CA LEU A 49 -19.43 7.50 4.13
C LEU A 49 -19.14 7.13 2.67
N LYS A 50 -18.31 7.91 1.97
CA LYS A 50 -17.93 7.60 0.58
C LYS A 50 -17.07 6.34 0.49
N ILE A 51 -16.14 6.16 1.42
CA ILE A 51 -15.33 4.93 1.52
C ILE A 51 -16.24 3.72 1.76
N ASN A 52 -17.20 3.83 2.68
CA ASN A 52 -18.21 2.79 2.90
C ASN A 52 -19.03 2.50 1.64
N ALA A 53 -19.51 3.52 0.93
CA ALA A 53 -20.26 3.34 -0.32
C ALA A 53 -19.43 2.64 -1.40
N LEU A 54 -18.15 2.98 -1.51
CA LEU A 54 -17.21 2.33 -2.43
C LEU A 54 -16.95 0.87 -2.05
N CYS A 55 -16.76 0.58 -0.76
CA CYS A 55 -16.62 -0.80 -0.28
C CYS A 55 -17.89 -1.62 -0.57
N LEU A 56 -19.08 -1.05 -0.34
CA LEU A 56 -20.34 -1.72 -0.69
C LEU A 56 -20.46 -1.95 -2.20
N GLN A 57 -19.98 -1.03 -3.03
CA GLN A 57 -20.01 -1.21 -4.48
C GLN A 57 -19.10 -2.36 -4.93
N LEU A 58 -17.84 -2.37 -4.47
CA LEU A 58 -16.79 -3.30 -4.89
C LEU A 58 -16.91 -4.68 -4.23
N TYR A 59 -17.15 -4.72 -2.92
CA TYR A 59 -17.08 -5.93 -2.10
C TYR A 59 -18.44 -6.39 -1.57
N LYS A 60 -19.51 -5.61 -1.76
CA LYS A 60 -20.87 -5.88 -1.23
C LYS A 60 -20.95 -5.89 0.30
N ILE A 61 -19.94 -5.35 0.98
CA ILE A 61 -19.86 -5.26 2.44
C ILE A 61 -19.33 -3.87 2.85
N GLU A 62 -19.68 -3.43 4.06
CA GLU A 62 -19.21 -2.16 4.63
C GLU A 62 -17.71 -2.20 4.96
N PHE A 63 -17.02 -1.06 4.93
CA PHE A 63 -15.58 -1.00 5.23
C PHE A 63 -15.26 -1.59 6.60
N LYS A 64 -16.09 -1.34 7.61
CA LYS A 64 -15.92 -1.93 8.94
C LYS A 64 -15.99 -3.45 8.90
N GLN A 65 -16.89 -4.03 8.10
CA GLN A 65 -17.01 -5.47 7.96
C GLN A 65 -15.81 -6.07 7.21
N VAL A 66 -15.27 -5.36 6.20
CA VAL A 66 -14.00 -5.76 5.54
C VAL A 66 -12.88 -5.89 6.56
N LEU A 67 -12.75 -4.91 7.47
CA LEU A 67 -11.75 -4.96 8.54
C LEU A 67 -11.99 -6.13 9.51
N ILE A 68 -13.25 -6.38 9.91
CA ILE A 68 -13.60 -7.49 10.80
C ILE A 68 -13.29 -8.84 10.14
N ASP A 69 -13.69 -9.03 8.88
CA ASP A 69 -13.49 -10.28 8.14
C ASP A 69 -12.00 -10.58 7.92
N ALA A 70 -11.19 -9.55 7.70
CA ALA A 70 -9.74 -9.64 7.61
C ALA A 70 -9.04 -9.70 8.99
N ASN A 71 -9.81 -9.68 10.09
CA ASN A 71 -9.33 -9.64 11.47
C ASN A 71 -8.32 -8.49 11.71
N ILE A 72 -8.68 -7.30 11.24
CA ILE A 72 -7.88 -6.07 11.31
C ILE A 72 -8.52 -5.12 12.31
N ASP A 73 -7.82 -4.87 13.40
CA ASP A 73 -8.12 -3.75 14.30
C ASP A 73 -7.20 -2.57 13.98
N LEU A 74 -7.77 -1.43 13.55
CA LEU A 74 -7.01 -0.23 13.21
C LEU A 74 -6.25 0.39 14.40
N ASP A 75 -6.61 0.03 15.63
CA ASP A 75 -5.98 0.53 16.85
C ASP A 75 -4.88 -0.40 17.39
N GLU A 76 -4.83 -1.65 16.93
CA GLU A 76 -3.81 -2.64 17.34
C GLU A 76 -2.79 -2.99 16.24
N ILE A 77 -2.71 -2.18 15.19
CA ILE A 77 -1.95 -2.52 14.00
C ILE A 77 -0.45 -2.77 14.23
N GLU A 78 0.16 -2.13 15.23
CA GLU A 78 1.58 -2.34 15.56
C GLU A 78 1.88 -3.82 15.88
N GLN A 79 0.87 -4.57 16.36
CA GLN A 79 0.96 -5.99 16.65
C GLN A 79 1.03 -6.86 15.37
N TYR A 80 0.55 -6.35 14.23
CA TYR A 80 0.58 -7.04 12.94
C TYR A 80 1.84 -6.74 12.12
N SER A 81 2.83 -6.06 12.71
CA SER A 81 4.15 -5.75 12.11
C SER A 81 4.92 -6.97 11.58
N ASP A 82 4.57 -8.17 12.04
CA ASP A 82 5.12 -9.44 11.58
C ASP A 82 4.27 -10.14 10.51
N ASN A 83 3.01 -9.76 10.33
CA ASN A 83 2.07 -10.37 9.38
C ASN A 83 1.95 -9.54 8.11
N GLN A 84 2.78 -9.85 7.11
CA GLN A 84 2.77 -9.16 5.82
C GLN A 84 1.45 -9.28 5.05
N ALA A 85 0.70 -10.37 5.22
CA ALA A 85 -0.55 -10.59 4.47
C ALA A 85 -1.63 -9.57 4.86
N VAL A 86 -1.73 -9.28 6.15
CA VAL A 86 -2.65 -8.26 6.70
C VAL A 86 -2.32 -6.88 6.12
N TRP A 87 -1.03 -6.54 6.02
CA TRP A 87 -0.59 -5.29 5.40
C TRP A 87 -0.95 -5.21 3.92
N VAL A 88 -0.78 -6.30 3.17
CA VAL A 88 -1.09 -6.32 1.74
C VAL A 88 -2.58 -6.04 1.51
N GLU A 89 -3.45 -6.70 2.26
CA GLU A 89 -4.91 -6.55 2.11
C GLU A 89 -5.36 -5.14 2.49
N LEU A 90 -4.94 -4.66 3.67
CA LEU A 90 -5.28 -3.32 4.15
C LEU A 90 -4.82 -2.22 3.21
N LEU A 91 -3.55 -2.26 2.78
CA LEU A 91 -2.98 -1.24 1.90
C LEU A 91 -3.65 -1.26 0.53
N THR A 92 -4.04 -2.42 0.02
CA THR A 92 -4.78 -2.53 -1.24
C THR A 92 -6.15 -1.85 -1.13
N ILE A 93 -6.88 -2.06 -0.03
CA ILE A 93 -8.19 -1.43 0.18
C ILE A 93 -8.05 0.09 0.31
N ILE A 94 -7.10 0.55 1.14
CA ILE A 94 -6.83 1.99 1.32
C ILE A 94 -6.47 2.62 -0.02
N PHE A 95 -5.61 1.98 -0.80
CA PHE A 95 -5.21 2.46 -2.11
C PHE A 95 -6.40 2.62 -3.05
N LEU A 96 -7.23 1.59 -3.19
CA LEU A 96 -8.39 1.63 -4.09
C LEU A 96 -9.37 2.73 -3.69
N ALA A 97 -9.66 2.86 -2.40
CA ALA A 97 -10.56 3.88 -1.90
C ALA A 97 -9.99 5.30 -2.11
N ILE A 98 -8.75 5.54 -1.67
CA ILE A 98 -8.12 6.86 -1.77
C ILE A 98 -7.86 7.25 -3.22
N ASN A 99 -7.37 6.33 -4.06
CA ASN A 99 -7.11 6.61 -5.47
C ASN A 99 -8.42 6.96 -6.21
N ASN A 100 -9.50 6.22 -5.98
CA ASN A 100 -10.80 6.52 -6.60
C ASN A 100 -11.34 7.91 -6.19
N LEU A 101 -11.36 8.21 -4.90
CA LEU A 101 -11.82 9.51 -4.40
C LEU A 101 -10.92 10.66 -4.87
N TYR A 102 -9.62 10.41 -4.96
CA TYR A 102 -8.65 11.39 -5.44
C TYR A 102 -8.84 11.70 -6.93
N GLU A 103 -9.04 10.68 -7.78
CA GLU A 103 -9.32 10.85 -9.21
C GLU A 103 -10.62 11.60 -9.47
N ASN A 104 -11.64 11.37 -8.63
CA ASN A 104 -12.91 12.09 -8.67
C ASN A 104 -12.86 13.50 -8.04
N LYS A 105 -11.68 13.97 -7.59
CA LYS A 105 -11.48 15.27 -6.92
C LYS A 105 -12.32 15.44 -5.65
N GLU A 106 -12.60 14.35 -4.95
CA GLU A 106 -13.42 14.35 -3.74
C GLU A 106 -12.61 14.55 -2.45
N LEU A 107 -11.28 14.62 -2.57
CA LEU A 107 -10.33 14.80 -1.47
C LEU A 107 -9.57 16.15 -1.53
N LEU A 108 -10.17 17.21 -2.05
CA LEU A 108 -9.49 18.52 -2.21
C LEU A 108 -8.90 19.06 -0.90
N GLU A 109 -9.65 18.95 0.21
CA GLU A 109 -9.20 19.39 1.54
C GLU A 109 -8.09 18.49 2.10
N TYR A 110 -7.91 17.29 1.54
CA TYR A 110 -6.94 16.29 1.95
C TYR A 110 -5.92 15.96 0.85
N GLU A 111 -5.77 16.82 -0.17
CA GLU A 111 -5.06 16.49 -1.41
C GLU A 111 -3.62 16.04 -1.15
N ASN A 112 -2.91 16.75 -0.26
CA ASN A 112 -1.54 16.42 0.10
C ASN A 112 -1.44 15.10 0.89
N VAL A 113 -2.41 14.84 1.77
CA VAL A 113 -2.48 13.60 2.57
C VAL A 113 -2.76 12.41 1.65
N ALA A 114 -3.74 12.55 0.75
CA ALA A 114 -4.08 11.54 -0.25
C ALA A 114 -2.89 11.23 -1.19
N LYS A 115 -2.18 12.27 -1.67
CA LYS A 115 -0.96 12.10 -2.46
C LYS A 115 0.12 11.34 -1.70
N ASN A 116 0.31 11.62 -0.42
CA ASN A 116 1.30 10.94 0.42
C ASN A 116 0.94 9.46 0.62
N ILE A 117 -0.33 9.15 0.90
CA ILE A 117 -0.83 7.77 0.98
C ILE A 117 -0.53 7.02 -0.31
N ILE A 118 -0.97 7.56 -1.46
CA ILE A 118 -0.77 6.92 -2.77
C ILE A 118 0.72 6.71 -3.07
N LYS A 119 1.56 7.72 -2.80
CA LYS A 119 3.02 7.63 -2.98
C LYS A 119 3.63 6.54 -2.10
N ASN A 120 3.27 6.50 -0.83
CA ASN A 120 3.83 5.54 0.13
C ASN A 120 3.39 4.11 -0.20
N ILE A 121 2.14 3.90 -0.62
CA ILE A 121 1.68 2.59 -1.10
C ILE A 121 2.42 2.17 -2.37
N LYS A 122 2.66 3.10 -3.32
CA LYS A 122 3.48 2.84 -4.51
C LYS A 122 4.92 2.44 -4.18
N LEU A 123 5.51 3.04 -3.14
CA LEU A 123 6.83 2.63 -2.66
C LEU A 123 6.82 1.20 -2.10
N LEU A 124 5.74 0.82 -1.42
CA LEU A 124 5.56 -0.52 -0.86
C LEU A 124 5.15 -1.58 -1.90
N ASP A 125 4.65 -1.20 -3.07
CA ASP A 125 4.15 -2.12 -4.11
C ASP A 125 5.17 -3.21 -4.46
N LYS A 126 6.44 -2.83 -4.66
CA LYS A 126 7.52 -3.79 -4.96
C LYS A 126 7.90 -4.64 -3.76
N SER A 127 7.91 -4.07 -2.56
CA SER A 127 8.37 -4.74 -1.34
C SER A 127 7.34 -5.72 -0.78
N LEU A 128 6.05 -5.38 -0.88
CA LEU A 128 4.93 -6.19 -0.40
C LEU A 128 4.22 -6.96 -1.54
N LYS A 129 4.62 -6.74 -2.80
CA LYS A 129 3.98 -7.33 -3.99
C LYS A 129 2.48 -7.05 -4.00
N LEU A 130 2.10 -5.79 -3.74
CA LEU A 130 0.70 -5.35 -3.70
C LEU A 130 0.01 -5.49 -5.06
N ARG A 131 0.80 -5.43 -6.15
CA ARG A 131 0.34 -5.48 -7.54
C ARG A 131 -0.64 -4.35 -7.85
N ILE A 132 -0.39 -3.16 -7.32
CA ILE A 132 -1.29 -2.01 -7.53
C ILE A 132 -1.44 -1.64 -9.01
N ASN A 133 -0.45 -2.00 -9.84
CA ASN A 133 -0.48 -1.83 -11.29
C ASN A 133 -1.59 -2.61 -12.00
N LEU A 134 -2.25 -3.57 -11.33
CA LEU A 134 -3.42 -4.27 -11.86
C LEU A 134 -4.72 -3.46 -11.74
N TYR A 135 -4.69 -2.35 -10.99
CA TYR A 135 -5.84 -1.48 -10.74
C TYR A 135 -5.72 -0.12 -11.46
N TYR A 136 -4.72 0.01 -12.35
CA TYR A 136 -4.50 1.14 -13.25
C TYR A 136 -4.91 0.80 -14.68
#